data_AF-A0A411YJ71-F1
#
_entry.id   AF-A0A411YJ71-F1
#
_cell.length_a   1.000
_cell.length_b   1.000
_cell.length_c   1.000
_cell.angle_alpha   90.00
_cell.angle_beta   90.00
_cell.angle_gamma   90.00
#
_symmetry.space_group_name_H-M   'P 1'
#
loop_
_entity.id
_entity.type
_entity.pdbx_description
1 polymer ?
#
loop_
_entity_poly.entity_id
_entity_poly.type
_entity_poly.pdbx_seq_one_letter_code
_entity_poly.pdbx_strand_id
1 'polypeptide(L)'
;MSATTTKVTAKDAVKRIGDTTERALSYVQDPDPQLSRLPKSTRESLVADLPPVTAGALLGPAALARHLVASAASGRYRDLFALWELFRTHPDECRPVLADRPQALEKARAQLRTAVRLGLVGQADRVAEDVRAAQGLIWEWLRENLQELAEVVSQRPVVASAVLDREPDFPLPLPDEPDARWLSEAAEVAADITLHPEVSRRLAEGVDRLPPTVATLILVADRYPDRVDVLLDRVDLDSPEIEATLAWARDHGRSERLHARVREQLERAAHQDRAEALAVWRRWQERGVPLELPAAAKAPTLDGLDLTRPETASFIALLAAEGVDLAPQEALEKLAGENRQRAEKAYEALVCADLPVGLPKALEGNPIVKEGTRCPHCLAWTWVRPGHEARCPQQARAQLDSTPGDAATEAAANDATAAPSEVSPTAAGDSADGHLGGDPTADAADADGTGSPDVDQQAPAATRQA
;
A
#
# COMPACT_ATOMS: atom_id res chain seq x y z
N MET A 1 -28.94 -19.84 -57.29
CA MET A 1 -28.37 -18.78 -56.44
C MET A 1 -27.20 -19.41 -55.69
N SER A 2 -25.98 -19.09 -56.11
CA SER A 2 -24.76 -19.67 -55.53
C SER A 2 -24.48 -19.01 -54.19
N ALA A 3 -24.48 -19.78 -53.11
CA ALA A 3 -24.02 -19.31 -51.82
C ALA A 3 -22.50 -19.06 -51.92
N THR A 4 -22.10 -17.81 -51.73
CA THR A 4 -20.70 -17.41 -51.63
C THR A 4 -20.12 -18.10 -50.39
N THR A 5 -19.38 -19.19 -50.58
CA THR A 5 -18.69 -19.87 -49.48
C THR A 5 -17.58 -18.95 -48.99
N THR A 6 -17.85 -18.16 -47.95
CA THR A 6 -16.85 -17.31 -47.30
C THR A 6 -15.69 -18.21 -46.87
N LYS A 7 -14.53 -18.04 -47.50
CA LYS A 7 -13.34 -18.85 -47.23
C LYS A 7 -12.84 -18.53 -45.82
N VAL A 8 -13.03 -19.45 -44.88
CA VAL A 8 -12.53 -19.31 -43.51
C VAL A 8 -11.01 -19.23 -43.53
N THR A 9 -10.44 -18.19 -42.89
CA THR A 9 -8.99 -17.98 -42.77
C THR A 9 -8.47 -18.41 -41.40
N ALA A 10 -7.15 -18.54 -41.25
CA ALA A 10 -6.52 -18.82 -39.94
C ALA A 10 -6.86 -17.73 -38.90
N LYS A 11 -6.93 -16.46 -39.32
CA LYS A 11 -7.34 -15.35 -38.47
C LYS A 11 -8.78 -15.49 -37.97
N ASP A 12 -9.68 -15.98 -38.81
CA ASP A 12 -11.07 -16.25 -38.41
C ASP A 12 -11.16 -17.39 -37.39
N ALA A 13 -10.34 -18.43 -37.56
CA ALA A 13 -10.25 -19.53 -36.62
C ALA A 13 -9.68 -19.08 -35.26
N VAL A 14 -8.60 -18.30 -35.22
CA VAL A 14 -8.07 -17.71 -33.96
C VAL A 14 -9.11 -16.81 -33.30
N LYS A 15 -9.84 -15.99 -34.05
CA LYS A 15 -10.85 -15.09 -33.48
C LYS A 15 -11.97 -15.85 -32.76
N ARG A 16 -12.42 -16.97 -33.36
CA ARG A 16 -13.54 -17.77 -32.85
C ARG A 16 -13.13 -18.73 -31.74
N ILE A 17 -12.01 -19.43 -31.93
CA ILE A 17 -11.51 -20.41 -30.95
C ILE A 17 -10.76 -19.72 -29.81
N GLY A 18 -9.97 -18.70 -30.11
CA GLY A 18 -9.01 -18.10 -29.18
C GLY A 18 -7.62 -18.74 -29.25
N ASP A 19 -6.70 -18.12 -28.52
CA ASP A 19 -5.27 -18.47 -28.44
C ASP A 19 -4.83 -18.89 -27.02
N THR A 20 -5.78 -19.00 -26.07
CA THR A 20 -5.55 -19.50 -24.72
C THR A 20 -6.13 -20.90 -24.52
N THR A 21 -5.62 -21.63 -23.53
CA THR A 21 -6.07 -22.97 -23.18
C THR A 21 -7.55 -23.00 -22.79
N GLU A 22 -8.01 -22.02 -22.01
CA GLU A 22 -9.40 -21.93 -21.52
C GLU A 22 -10.38 -21.75 -22.69
N ARG A 23 -10.04 -20.88 -23.64
CA ARG A 23 -10.88 -20.63 -24.82
C ARG A 23 -10.88 -21.82 -25.77
N ALA A 24 -9.73 -22.45 -25.97
CA ALA A 24 -9.59 -23.68 -26.75
C ALA A 24 -10.42 -24.83 -26.16
N LEU A 25 -10.40 -25.01 -24.84
CA LEU A 25 -11.22 -26.00 -24.14
C LEU A 25 -12.72 -25.71 -24.29
N SER A 26 -13.13 -24.45 -24.08
CA SER A 26 -14.52 -24.02 -24.27
C SER A 26 -15.03 -24.27 -25.69
N TYR A 27 -14.21 -23.99 -26.71
CA TYR A 27 -14.58 -24.29 -28.10
C TYR A 27 -14.76 -25.80 -28.35
N VAL A 28 -13.95 -26.66 -27.74
CA VAL A 28 -14.13 -28.11 -27.93
C VAL A 28 -15.43 -28.61 -27.30
N GLN A 29 -15.86 -28.00 -26.19
CA GLN A 29 -17.13 -28.31 -25.52
C GLN A 29 -18.35 -27.82 -26.31
N ASP A 30 -18.26 -26.65 -26.94
CA ASP A 30 -19.31 -26.09 -27.80
C ASP A 30 -18.73 -25.55 -29.12
N PRO A 31 -18.50 -26.44 -30.11
CA PRO A 31 -17.77 -26.08 -31.31
C PRO A 31 -18.64 -25.30 -32.30
N ASP A 32 -18.12 -24.15 -32.74
CA ASP A 32 -18.75 -23.32 -33.77
C ASP A 32 -19.08 -24.15 -35.03
N PRO A 33 -20.36 -24.24 -35.44
CA PRO A 33 -20.78 -25.00 -36.62
C PRO A 33 -20.07 -24.59 -37.92
N GLN A 34 -19.61 -23.34 -38.03
CA GLN A 34 -18.91 -22.85 -39.21
C GLN A 34 -17.48 -23.40 -39.32
N LEU A 35 -16.86 -23.74 -38.19
CA LEU A 35 -15.51 -24.31 -38.15
C LEU A 35 -15.54 -25.84 -38.07
N SER A 36 -16.46 -26.42 -37.30
CA SER A 36 -16.56 -27.88 -37.10
C SER A 36 -17.00 -28.63 -38.36
N ARG A 37 -17.79 -27.98 -39.23
CA ARG A 37 -18.26 -28.56 -40.51
C ARG A 37 -17.25 -28.41 -41.65
N LEU A 38 -16.09 -27.77 -41.42
CA LEU A 38 -15.08 -27.64 -42.46
C LEU A 38 -14.52 -29.02 -42.85
N PRO A 39 -14.28 -29.25 -44.16
CA PRO A 39 -13.62 -30.46 -44.63
C PRO A 39 -12.29 -30.67 -43.90
N LYS A 40 -11.94 -31.93 -43.65
CA LYS A 40 -10.70 -32.31 -42.95
C LYS A 40 -9.46 -31.69 -43.61
N SER A 41 -9.38 -31.73 -44.93
CA SER A 41 -8.29 -31.12 -45.71
C SER A 41 -8.18 -29.60 -45.51
N THR A 42 -9.31 -28.90 -45.38
CA THR A 42 -9.33 -27.47 -45.09
C THR A 42 -8.85 -27.20 -43.67
N ARG A 43 -9.31 -27.96 -42.67
CA ARG A 43 -8.82 -27.82 -41.29
C ARG A 43 -7.33 -28.09 -41.19
N GLU A 44 -6.83 -29.15 -41.83
CA GLU A 44 -5.39 -29.49 -41.87
C GLU A 44 -4.57 -28.40 -42.56
N SER A 45 -5.07 -27.78 -43.64
CA SER A 45 -4.38 -26.68 -44.31
C SER A 45 -4.22 -25.43 -43.45
N LEU A 46 -5.14 -25.20 -42.50
CA LEU A 46 -5.09 -24.05 -41.60
C LEU A 46 -4.11 -24.26 -40.44
N VAL A 47 -3.78 -25.50 -40.08
CA VAL A 47 -2.98 -25.84 -38.89
C VAL A 47 -1.61 -25.17 -38.89
N ALA A 48 -0.95 -25.07 -40.05
CA ALA A 48 0.38 -24.50 -40.17
C ALA A 48 0.46 -23.02 -39.75
N ASP A 49 -0.64 -22.28 -39.91
CA ASP A 49 -0.74 -20.85 -39.65
C ASP A 49 -1.44 -20.52 -38.32
N LEU A 50 -1.77 -21.54 -37.51
CA LEU A 50 -2.48 -21.40 -36.25
C LEU A 50 -1.56 -21.57 -35.04
N PRO A 51 -1.82 -20.85 -33.92
CA PRO A 51 -1.21 -21.17 -32.65
C PRO A 51 -1.45 -22.65 -32.29
N PRO A 52 -0.49 -23.36 -31.68
CA PRO A 52 -0.61 -24.80 -31.44
C PRO A 52 -1.85 -25.22 -30.64
N VAL A 53 -2.28 -24.42 -29.66
CA VAL A 53 -3.47 -24.68 -28.85
C VAL A 53 -4.76 -24.53 -29.67
N THR A 54 -4.83 -23.49 -30.51
CA THR A 54 -5.93 -23.22 -31.44
C THR A 54 -6.04 -24.32 -32.49
N ALA A 55 -4.90 -24.74 -33.05
CA ALA A 55 -4.82 -25.86 -34.00
C ALA A 55 -5.31 -27.16 -33.36
N GLY A 56 -4.89 -27.43 -32.11
CA GLY A 56 -5.36 -28.57 -31.32
C GLY A 56 -6.89 -28.60 -31.18
N ALA A 57 -7.49 -27.46 -30.79
CA ALA A 57 -8.94 -27.33 -30.64
C ALA A 57 -9.70 -27.48 -31.97
N LEU A 58 -9.20 -26.91 -33.07
CA LEU A 58 -9.81 -27.04 -34.40
C LEU A 58 -9.85 -28.50 -34.90
N LEU A 59 -8.81 -29.27 -34.57
CA LEU A 59 -8.68 -30.67 -34.93
C LEU A 59 -9.49 -31.62 -34.01
N GLY A 60 -9.93 -31.14 -32.85
CA GLY A 60 -10.83 -31.85 -31.93
C GLY A 60 -10.15 -32.37 -30.65
N PRO A 61 -10.92 -33.04 -29.76
CA PRO A 61 -10.50 -33.43 -28.42
C PRO A 61 -9.17 -34.19 -28.36
N ALA A 62 -8.97 -35.20 -29.21
CA ALA A 62 -7.73 -35.97 -29.23
C ALA A 62 -6.49 -35.13 -29.58
N ALA A 63 -6.62 -34.16 -30.48
CA ALA A 63 -5.51 -33.30 -30.88
C ALA A 63 -5.19 -32.26 -29.80
N LEU A 64 -6.22 -31.66 -29.20
CA LEU A 64 -6.05 -30.76 -28.05
C LEU A 64 -5.40 -31.50 -26.87
N ALA A 65 -5.84 -32.72 -26.54
CA ALA A 65 -5.22 -33.52 -25.48
C ALA A 65 -3.71 -33.74 -25.71
N ARG A 66 -3.28 -34.06 -26.95
CA ARG A 66 -1.86 -34.19 -27.29
C ARG A 66 -1.09 -32.90 -27.07
N HIS A 67 -1.68 -31.76 -27.45
CA HIS A 67 -1.08 -30.46 -27.23
C HIS A 67 -0.91 -30.16 -25.74
N LEU A 68 -1.97 -30.33 -24.94
CA LEU A 68 -1.94 -30.05 -23.50
C LEU A 68 -0.93 -30.92 -22.75
N VAL A 69 -0.82 -32.20 -23.10
CA VAL A 69 0.22 -33.09 -22.55
C VAL A 69 1.63 -32.58 -22.87
N ALA A 70 1.90 -32.22 -24.13
CA ALA A 70 3.21 -31.71 -24.53
C ALA A 70 3.52 -30.35 -23.88
N SER A 71 2.52 -29.48 -23.80
CA SER A 71 2.60 -28.15 -23.19
C SER A 71 2.88 -28.23 -21.70
N ALA A 72 2.17 -29.10 -20.97
CA ALA A 72 2.42 -29.34 -19.56
C ALA A 72 3.83 -29.90 -19.31
N ALA A 73 4.30 -30.83 -20.14
CA ALA A 73 5.66 -31.36 -20.06
C ALA A 73 6.75 -30.32 -20.34
N SER A 74 6.41 -29.23 -21.05
CA SER A 74 7.33 -28.11 -21.32
C SER A 74 7.32 -27.01 -20.24
N GLY A 75 6.47 -27.13 -19.22
CA GLY A 75 6.44 -26.24 -18.04
C GLY A 75 5.10 -25.58 -17.76
N ARG A 76 4.12 -25.66 -18.66
CA ARG A 76 2.76 -25.10 -18.44
C ARG A 76 1.87 -26.10 -17.70
N TYR A 77 2.19 -26.39 -16.45
CA TYR A 77 1.49 -27.44 -15.69
C TYR A 77 -0.03 -27.23 -15.54
N ARG A 78 -0.54 -25.98 -15.58
CA ARG A 78 -2.00 -25.71 -15.51
C ARG A 78 -2.77 -26.28 -16.72
N ASP A 79 -2.08 -26.57 -17.83
CA ASP A 79 -2.68 -27.32 -18.95
C ASP A 79 -3.07 -28.75 -18.56
N LEU A 80 -2.53 -29.30 -17.46
CA LEU A 80 -3.03 -30.56 -16.89
C LEU A 80 -4.50 -30.43 -16.47
N PHE A 81 -4.90 -29.31 -15.88
CA PHE A 81 -6.27 -29.10 -15.39
C PHE A 81 -7.24 -29.09 -16.57
N ALA A 82 -6.87 -28.41 -17.66
CA ALA A 82 -7.63 -28.44 -18.90
C ALA A 82 -7.65 -29.84 -19.54
N LEU A 83 -6.55 -30.59 -19.46
CA LEU A 83 -6.48 -31.96 -19.95
C LEU A 83 -7.43 -32.89 -19.17
N TRP A 84 -7.52 -32.72 -17.86
CA TRP A 84 -8.46 -33.48 -17.01
C TRP A 84 -9.90 -33.20 -17.39
N GLU A 85 -10.26 -31.93 -17.55
CA GLU A 85 -11.63 -31.55 -17.96
C GLU A 85 -11.98 -32.09 -19.35
N LEU A 86 -11.01 -32.08 -20.27
CA LEU A 86 -11.16 -32.65 -21.60
C LEU A 86 -11.34 -34.19 -21.55
N PHE A 87 -10.60 -34.89 -20.69
CA PHE A 87 -10.77 -36.32 -20.48
C PHE A 87 -12.12 -36.67 -19.86
N ARG A 88 -12.58 -35.89 -18.89
CA ARG A 88 -13.88 -36.08 -18.22
C ARG A 88 -15.05 -35.94 -19.21
N THR A 89 -14.93 -35.04 -20.17
CA THR A 89 -15.96 -34.74 -21.17
C THR A 89 -15.87 -35.63 -22.42
N HIS A 90 -14.67 -35.99 -22.86
CA HIS A 90 -14.41 -36.80 -24.07
C HIS A 90 -13.50 -38.02 -23.78
N PRO A 91 -13.90 -38.96 -22.91
CA PRO A 91 -13.01 -40.03 -22.43
C PRO A 91 -12.53 -40.95 -23.55
N ASP A 92 -13.40 -41.35 -24.48
CA ASP A 92 -13.05 -42.30 -25.55
C ASP A 92 -12.10 -41.70 -26.60
N GLU A 93 -12.28 -40.41 -26.90
CA GLU A 93 -11.43 -39.69 -27.87
C GLU A 93 -10.03 -39.41 -27.30
N CYS A 94 -9.95 -39.13 -26.00
CA CYS A 94 -8.70 -38.80 -25.33
C CYS A 94 -7.91 -40.01 -24.82
N ARG A 95 -8.56 -41.18 -24.61
CA ARG A 95 -7.93 -42.39 -24.07
C ARG A 95 -6.68 -42.88 -24.82
N PRO A 96 -6.66 -42.96 -26.17
CA PRO A 96 -5.47 -43.40 -26.91
C PRO A 96 -4.26 -42.48 -26.69
N VAL A 97 -4.52 -41.19 -26.48
CA VAL A 97 -3.46 -40.18 -26.32
C VAL A 97 -2.74 -40.31 -24.98
N LEU A 98 -3.47 -40.64 -23.91
CA LEU A 98 -2.91 -40.75 -22.56
C LEU A 98 -2.08 -42.02 -22.36
N ALA A 99 -2.50 -43.13 -22.98
CA ALA A 99 -1.78 -44.40 -22.91
C ALA A 99 -0.33 -44.30 -23.44
N ASP A 100 -0.09 -43.42 -24.41
CA ASP A 100 1.20 -43.30 -25.10
C ASP A 100 2.13 -42.22 -24.51
N ARG A 101 1.76 -41.56 -23.40
CA ARG A 101 2.47 -40.38 -22.86
C ARG A 101 3.00 -40.43 -21.41
N PRO A 102 3.36 -41.59 -20.80
CA PRO A 102 3.84 -41.64 -19.41
C PRO A 102 4.94 -40.62 -19.07
N GLN A 103 5.96 -40.49 -19.92
CA GLN A 103 7.08 -39.57 -19.68
C GLN A 103 6.67 -38.09 -19.61
N ALA A 104 5.66 -37.68 -20.39
CA ALA A 104 5.17 -36.31 -20.38
C ALA A 104 4.38 -36.01 -19.11
N LEU A 105 3.58 -36.97 -18.64
CA LEU A 105 2.85 -36.87 -17.38
C LEU A 105 3.80 -36.84 -16.17
N GLU A 106 4.86 -37.65 -16.16
CA GLU A 106 5.89 -37.61 -15.12
C GLU A 106 6.60 -36.24 -15.06
N LYS A 107 6.98 -35.70 -16.22
CA LYS A 107 7.57 -34.34 -16.30
C LYS A 107 6.60 -33.28 -15.80
N ALA A 108 5.33 -33.37 -16.18
CA ALA A 108 4.31 -32.42 -15.74
C ALA A 108 4.05 -32.51 -14.23
N ARG A 109 4.05 -33.71 -13.63
CA ARG A 109 4.01 -33.91 -12.17
C ARG A 109 5.19 -33.25 -11.46
N ALA A 110 6.41 -33.39 -12.01
CA ALA A 110 7.60 -32.73 -11.46
C ALA A 110 7.52 -31.19 -11.56
N GLN A 111 6.95 -30.66 -12.64
CA GLN A 111 6.71 -29.23 -12.80
C GLN A 111 5.65 -28.71 -11.83
N LEU A 112 4.54 -29.44 -11.64
CA LEU A 112 3.52 -29.12 -10.63
C LEU A 112 4.15 -29.05 -9.23
N ARG A 113 4.95 -30.06 -8.84
CA ARG A 113 5.68 -30.06 -7.56
C ARG A 113 6.56 -28.82 -7.38
N THR A 114 7.28 -28.43 -8.43
CA THR A 114 8.15 -27.25 -8.42
C THR A 114 7.34 -25.97 -8.28
N ALA A 115 6.23 -25.85 -9.04
CA ALA A 115 5.34 -24.70 -8.98
C ALA A 115 4.69 -24.55 -7.60
N VAL A 116 4.24 -25.63 -6.98
CA VAL A 116 3.66 -25.61 -5.62
C VAL A 116 4.70 -25.13 -4.61
N ARG A 117 5.93 -25.66 -4.65
CA ARG A 117 7.01 -25.24 -3.74
C ARG A 117 7.32 -23.74 -3.86
N LEU A 118 7.45 -23.23 -5.09
CA LEU A 118 7.71 -21.81 -5.33
C LEU A 118 6.50 -20.94 -4.97
N GLY A 119 5.29 -21.42 -5.26
CA GLY A 119 4.04 -20.77 -4.93
C GLY A 119 3.85 -20.61 -3.43
N LEU A 120 4.16 -21.64 -2.64
CA LEU A 120 4.09 -21.56 -1.18
C LEU A 120 5.07 -20.54 -0.57
N VAL A 121 6.15 -20.19 -1.28
CA VAL A 121 7.08 -19.14 -0.84
C VAL A 121 6.59 -17.75 -1.27
N GLY A 122 6.09 -17.60 -2.50
CA GLY A 122 5.78 -16.29 -3.08
C GLY A 122 4.33 -16.02 -3.47
N GLN A 123 3.63 -16.99 -4.07
CA GLN A 123 2.29 -16.83 -4.67
C GLN A 123 1.31 -17.86 -4.12
N ALA A 124 1.01 -17.77 -2.82
CA ALA A 124 0.14 -18.72 -2.13
C ALA A 124 -1.29 -18.74 -2.69
N ASP A 125 -1.82 -17.60 -3.12
CA ASP A 125 -3.16 -17.52 -3.73
C ASP A 125 -3.28 -18.42 -4.95
N ARG A 126 -2.23 -18.48 -5.78
CA ARG A 126 -2.21 -19.37 -6.95
C ARG A 126 -2.23 -20.84 -6.56
N VAL A 127 -1.53 -21.21 -5.49
CA VAL A 127 -1.58 -22.59 -4.97
C VAL A 127 -2.98 -22.89 -4.41
N ALA A 128 -3.59 -21.93 -3.72
CA ALA A 128 -4.96 -22.08 -3.21
C ALA A 128 -5.99 -22.21 -4.35
N GLU A 129 -5.85 -21.45 -5.44
CA GLU A 129 -6.64 -21.65 -6.67
C GLU A 129 -6.47 -23.06 -7.24
N ASP A 130 -5.23 -23.52 -7.35
CA ASP A 130 -4.94 -24.86 -7.87
C ASP A 130 -5.57 -25.95 -6.96
N VAL A 131 -5.53 -25.78 -5.63
CA VAL A 131 -6.20 -26.68 -4.68
C VAL A 131 -7.70 -26.75 -4.92
N ARG A 132 -8.35 -25.59 -5.11
CA ARG A 132 -9.79 -25.53 -5.39
C ARG A 132 -10.12 -26.15 -6.74
N ALA A 133 -9.29 -25.91 -7.76
CA ALA A 133 -9.54 -26.36 -9.13
C ALA A 133 -9.16 -27.83 -9.40
N ALA A 134 -8.20 -28.40 -8.67
CA ALA A 134 -7.67 -29.73 -8.94
C ALA A 134 -8.74 -30.81 -8.83
N GLN A 135 -8.67 -31.85 -9.66
CA GLN A 135 -9.58 -32.99 -9.63
C GLN A 135 -8.85 -34.27 -10.06
N GLY A 136 -9.37 -35.42 -9.63
CA GLY A 136 -8.83 -36.74 -9.96
C GLY A 136 -7.32 -36.84 -9.74
N LEU A 137 -6.60 -37.31 -10.76
CA LEU A 137 -5.15 -37.54 -10.69
C LEU A 137 -4.34 -36.28 -10.35
N ILE A 138 -4.80 -35.10 -10.77
CA ILE A 138 -4.11 -33.84 -10.45
C ILE A 138 -4.27 -33.52 -8.97
N TRP A 139 -5.46 -33.78 -8.40
CA TRP A 139 -5.67 -33.66 -6.97
C TRP A 139 -4.81 -34.66 -6.20
N GLU A 140 -4.74 -35.92 -6.64
CA GLU A 140 -3.87 -36.92 -6.00
C GLU A 140 -2.41 -36.45 -5.95
N TRP A 141 -1.85 -35.98 -7.07
CA TRP A 141 -0.50 -35.44 -7.11
C TRP A 141 -0.34 -34.19 -6.24
N LEU A 142 -1.29 -33.26 -6.30
CA LEU A 142 -1.23 -32.03 -5.51
C LEU A 142 -1.30 -32.34 -4.01
N ARG A 143 -2.21 -33.23 -3.61
CA ARG A 143 -2.40 -33.71 -2.23
C ARG A 143 -1.12 -34.32 -1.66
N GLU A 144 -0.43 -35.18 -2.42
CA GLU A 144 0.87 -35.73 -2.02
C GLU A 144 1.91 -34.63 -1.76
N ASN A 145 2.01 -33.64 -2.67
CA ASN A 145 2.95 -32.54 -2.51
C ASN A 145 2.61 -31.66 -1.30
N LEU A 146 1.32 -31.39 -1.05
CA LEU A 146 0.86 -30.62 0.10
C LEU A 146 1.12 -31.36 1.40
N GLN A 147 0.99 -32.70 1.40
CA GLN A 147 1.24 -33.52 2.58
C GLN A 147 2.73 -33.56 2.92
N GLU A 148 3.61 -33.66 1.91
CA GLU A 148 5.06 -33.53 2.09
C GLU A 148 5.46 -32.15 2.64
N LEU A 149 4.65 -31.12 2.37
CA LEU A 149 4.92 -29.72 2.73
C LEU A 149 3.95 -29.19 3.78
N ALA A 150 3.33 -30.06 4.59
CA ALA A 150 2.23 -29.70 5.49
C ALA A 150 2.60 -28.55 6.44
N GLU A 151 3.84 -28.53 6.96
CA GLU A 151 4.37 -27.45 7.78
C GLU A 151 4.47 -26.11 7.04
N VAL A 152 4.82 -26.12 5.75
CA VAL A 152 4.87 -24.88 4.95
C VAL A 152 3.46 -24.42 4.60
N VAL A 153 2.57 -25.36 4.28
CA VAL A 153 1.16 -25.09 3.98
C VAL A 153 0.47 -24.47 5.19
N SER A 154 0.74 -24.97 6.41
CA SER A 154 0.13 -24.43 7.64
C SER A 154 0.53 -22.99 7.93
N GLN A 155 1.70 -22.56 7.44
CA GLN A 155 2.17 -21.17 7.51
C GLN A 155 1.52 -20.24 6.47
N ARG A 156 0.71 -20.77 5.54
CA ARG A 156 0.04 -19.99 4.47
C ARG A 156 -1.48 -20.06 4.63
N PRO A 157 -2.12 -19.10 5.33
CA PRO A 157 -3.55 -19.13 5.66
C PRO A 157 -4.48 -19.41 4.48
N VAL A 158 -4.23 -18.79 3.31
CA VAL A 158 -5.07 -18.97 2.12
C VAL A 158 -5.03 -20.40 1.57
N VAL A 159 -3.85 -21.03 1.60
CA VAL A 159 -3.67 -22.41 1.13
C VAL A 159 -4.22 -23.37 2.16
N ALA A 160 -3.91 -23.17 3.44
CA ALA A 160 -4.45 -24.00 4.52
C ALA A 160 -5.98 -23.98 4.52
N SER A 161 -6.60 -22.81 4.33
CA SER A 161 -8.05 -22.68 4.16
C SER A 161 -8.54 -23.51 2.98
N ALA A 162 -7.96 -23.32 1.79
CA ALA A 162 -8.38 -24.04 0.59
C ALA A 162 -8.23 -25.57 0.71
N VAL A 163 -7.19 -26.04 1.40
CA VAL A 163 -6.98 -27.48 1.65
C VAL A 163 -8.03 -28.01 2.62
N LEU A 164 -8.29 -27.33 3.74
CA LEU A 164 -9.26 -27.78 4.73
C LEU A 164 -10.71 -27.68 4.24
N ASP A 165 -11.04 -26.66 3.44
CA ASP A 165 -12.35 -26.56 2.77
C ASP A 165 -12.60 -27.77 1.86
N ARG A 166 -11.54 -28.34 1.28
CA ARG A 166 -11.61 -29.45 0.36
C ARG A 166 -11.54 -30.82 1.04
N GLU A 167 -10.63 -30.98 1.99
CA GLU A 167 -10.39 -32.20 2.76
C GLU A 167 -10.26 -31.81 4.24
N PRO A 168 -11.38 -31.76 5.00
CA PRO A 168 -11.38 -31.28 6.38
C PRO A 168 -10.49 -32.08 7.33
N ASP A 169 -10.32 -33.37 7.05
CA ASP A 169 -9.48 -34.29 7.84
C ASP A 169 -8.01 -34.30 7.40
N PHE A 170 -7.60 -33.40 6.48
CA PHE A 170 -6.21 -33.33 6.04
C PHE A 170 -5.31 -32.96 7.24
N PRO A 171 -4.21 -33.70 7.48
CA PRO A 171 -3.34 -33.47 8.63
C PRO A 171 -2.47 -32.20 8.44
N LEU A 172 -3.06 -31.03 8.68
CA LEU A 172 -2.37 -29.74 8.69
C LEU A 172 -2.12 -29.27 10.14
N PRO A 173 -0.85 -29.18 10.59
CA PRO A 173 -0.52 -28.64 11.90
C PRO A 173 -0.57 -27.11 11.84
N LEU A 174 -1.76 -26.53 11.96
CA LEU A 174 -1.92 -25.08 12.06
C LEU A 174 -1.18 -24.54 13.29
N PRO A 175 -0.50 -23.38 13.17
CA PRO A 175 0.27 -22.82 14.29
C PRO A 175 -0.65 -22.52 15.46
N ASP A 176 -0.29 -23.02 16.65
CA ASP A 176 -1.04 -22.73 17.87
C ASP A 176 -0.98 -21.25 18.24
N GLU A 177 0.19 -20.65 18.04
CA GLU A 177 0.45 -19.22 18.20
C GLU A 177 0.93 -18.64 16.86
N PRO A 178 -0.01 -18.18 16.00
CA PRO A 178 0.37 -17.60 14.71
C PRO A 178 1.23 -16.35 14.90
N ASP A 179 2.24 -16.16 14.04
CA ASP A 179 3.07 -14.97 14.06
C ASP A 179 2.38 -13.77 13.38
N ALA A 180 3.02 -12.59 13.43
CA ALA A 180 2.46 -11.37 12.85
C ALA A 180 2.26 -11.47 11.33
N ARG A 181 3.13 -12.21 10.63
CA ARG A 181 3.05 -12.39 9.17
C ARG A 181 1.84 -13.26 8.82
N TRP A 182 1.66 -14.37 9.52
CA TRP A 182 0.54 -15.28 9.36
C TRP A 182 -0.79 -14.56 9.61
N LEU A 183 -0.88 -13.79 10.71
CA LEU A 183 -2.09 -13.03 11.02
C LEU A 183 -2.41 -11.98 9.96
N SER A 184 -1.40 -11.26 9.48
CA SER A 184 -1.59 -10.23 8.45
C SER A 184 -2.06 -10.85 7.14
N GLU A 185 -1.43 -11.95 6.69
CA GLU A 185 -1.86 -12.68 5.49
C GLU A 185 -3.28 -13.24 5.66
N ALA A 186 -3.62 -13.79 6.83
CA ALA A 186 -4.97 -14.28 7.11
C ALA A 186 -6.01 -13.14 7.08
N ALA A 187 -5.67 -11.97 7.63
CA ALA A 187 -6.53 -10.80 7.64
C ALA A 187 -6.77 -10.24 6.23
N GLU A 188 -5.72 -10.16 5.40
CA GLU A 188 -5.83 -9.77 3.98
C GLU A 188 -6.76 -10.71 3.22
N VAL A 189 -6.56 -12.02 3.37
CA VAL A 189 -7.38 -13.03 2.69
C VAL A 189 -8.82 -12.99 3.20
N ALA A 190 -9.03 -12.78 4.49
CA ALA A 190 -10.35 -12.64 5.08
C ALA A 190 -11.13 -11.44 4.53
N ALA A 191 -10.48 -10.41 4.00
CA ALA A 191 -11.18 -9.28 3.40
C ALA A 191 -11.97 -9.70 2.14
N ASP A 192 -11.43 -10.62 1.34
CA ASP A 192 -12.00 -11.01 0.05
C ASP A 192 -12.80 -12.31 0.10
N ILE A 193 -12.40 -13.26 0.97
CA ILE A 193 -13.01 -14.59 1.04
C ILE A 193 -13.41 -15.00 2.46
N THR A 194 -14.25 -16.03 2.54
CA THR A 194 -14.53 -16.73 3.80
C THR A 194 -13.43 -17.75 4.04
N LEU A 195 -12.68 -17.58 5.12
CA LEU A 195 -11.69 -18.56 5.56
C LEU A 195 -12.38 -19.79 6.17
N HIS A 196 -11.73 -20.94 6.04
CA HIS A 196 -12.13 -22.17 6.73
C HIS A 196 -12.23 -21.91 8.24
N PRO A 197 -13.22 -22.48 8.96
CA PRO A 197 -13.49 -22.17 10.36
C PRO A 197 -12.27 -22.25 11.28
N GLU A 198 -11.42 -23.26 11.09
CA GLU A 198 -10.23 -23.43 11.94
C GLU A 198 -9.17 -22.32 11.71
N VAL A 199 -8.98 -21.88 10.46
CA VAL A 199 -8.08 -20.75 10.15
C VAL A 199 -8.69 -19.44 10.68
N SER A 200 -10.00 -19.27 10.51
CA SER A 200 -10.73 -18.12 11.04
C SER A 200 -10.67 -18.05 12.56
N ARG A 201 -10.73 -19.19 13.26
CA ARG A 201 -10.57 -19.28 14.72
C ARG A 201 -9.19 -18.79 15.17
N ARG A 202 -8.11 -19.24 14.51
CA ARG A 202 -6.75 -18.78 14.81
C ARG A 202 -6.56 -17.29 14.55
N LEU A 203 -7.14 -16.76 13.47
CA LEU A 203 -7.17 -15.32 13.22
C LEU A 203 -7.93 -14.58 14.33
N ALA A 204 -9.10 -15.06 14.74
CA ALA A 204 -9.91 -14.44 15.79
C ALA A 204 -9.19 -14.41 17.15
N GLU A 205 -8.44 -15.46 17.49
CA GLU A 205 -7.64 -15.55 18.71
C GLU A 205 -6.45 -14.59 18.72
N GLY A 206 -5.88 -14.26 17.56
CA GLY A 206 -4.75 -13.35 17.42
C GLY A 206 -5.09 -11.97 16.85
N VAL A 207 -6.36 -11.65 16.65
CA VAL A 207 -6.80 -10.43 15.95
C VAL A 207 -6.35 -9.16 16.67
N ASP A 208 -6.25 -9.23 17.99
CA ASP A 208 -5.77 -8.18 18.87
C ASP A 208 -4.28 -7.87 18.69
N ARG A 209 -3.51 -8.72 18.00
CA ARG A 209 -2.08 -8.53 17.68
C ARG A 209 -1.85 -7.86 16.32
N LEU A 210 -2.87 -7.80 15.45
CA LEU A 210 -2.77 -7.15 14.14
C LEU A 210 -2.36 -5.67 14.26
N PRO A 211 -1.67 -5.12 13.26
CA PRO A 211 -1.39 -3.69 13.23
C PRO A 211 -2.71 -2.89 13.13
N PRO A 212 -2.88 -1.81 13.91
CA PRO A 212 -4.11 -1.03 13.96
C PRO A 212 -4.24 -0.05 12.78
N THR A 213 -4.17 -0.57 11.54
CA THR A 213 -4.40 0.20 10.31
C THR A 213 -5.90 0.34 10.04
N VAL A 214 -6.29 1.26 9.15
CA VAL A 214 -7.69 1.42 8.74
C VAL A 214 -8.25 0.13 8.11
N ALA A 215 -7.45 -0.59 7.31
CA ALA A 215 -7.86 -1.86 6.72
C ALA A 215 -8.17 -2.91 7.80
N THR A 216 -7.30 -3.03 8.82
CA THR A 216 -7.55 -3.92 9.96
C THR A 216 -8.79 -3.49 10.74
N LEU A 217 -8.98 -2.19 10.98
CA LEU A 217 -10.16 -1.67 11.69
C LEU A 217 -11.46 -1.99 10.95
N ILE A 218 -11.47 -1.89 9.61
CA ILE A 218 -12.62 -2.29 8.78
C ILE A 218 -12.90 -3.79 8.94
N LEU A 219 -11.87 -4.64 8.78
CA LEU A 219 -12.02 -6.09 8.94
C LEU A 219 -12.55 -6.46 10.33
N VAL A 220 -11.99 -5.85 11.39
CA VAL A 220 -12.35 -6.13 12.78
C VAL A 220 -13.75 -5.60 13.09
N ALA A 221 -14.13 -4.43 12.60
CA ALA A 221 -15.49 -3.92 12.82
C ALA A 221 -16.56 -4.81 12.14
N ASP A 222 -16.25 -5.37 10.97
CA ASP A 222 -17.13 -6.28 10.25
C ASP A 222 -17.23 -7.66 10.92
N ARG A 223 -16.07 -8.26 11.27
CA ARG A 223 -16.02 -9.68 11.69
C ARG A 223 -15.86 -9.92 13.19
N TYR A 224 -15.30 -8.97 13.91
CA TYR A 224 -14.92 -9.09 15.33
C TYR A 224 -15.24 -7.79 16.11
N PRO A 225 -16.51 -7.33 16.12
CA PRO A 225 -16.88 -6.00 16.60
C PRO A 225 -16.53 -5.75 18.08
N ASP A 226 -16.44 -6.81 18.88
CA ASP A 226 -16.04 -6.77 20.29
C ASP A 226 -14.53 -6.51 20.49
N ARG A 227 -13.72 -6.61 19.43
CA ARG A 227 -12.26 -6.41 19.45
C ARG A 227 -11.80 -5.05 18.94
N VAL A 228 -12.70 -4.26 18.35
CA VAL A 228 -12.37 -2.92 17.80
C VAL A 228 -11.72 -2.03 18.86
N ASP A 229 -12.29 -1.99 20.07
CA ASP A 229 -11.81 -1.11 21.13
C ASP A 229 -10.39 -1.46 21.60
N VAL A 230 -10.05 -2.76 21.62
CA VAL A 230 -8.69 -3.24 21.95
C VAL A 230 -7.69 -2.78 20.90
N LEU A 231 -8.08 -2.83 19.62
CA LEU A 231 -7.23 -2.38 18.52
C LEU A 231 -7.02 -0.87 18.55
N LEU A 232 -8.07 -0.09 18.86
CA LEU A 232 -7.98 1.37 19.00
C LEU A 232 -7.06 1.80 20.15
N ASP A 233 -6.96 1.02 21.22
CA ASP A 233 -6.01 1.30 22.32
C ASP A 233 -4.56 1.19 21.90
N ARG A 234 -4.27 0.37 20.87
CA ARG A 234 -2.91 0.16 20.35
C ARG A 234 -2.52 1.12 19.23
N VAL A 235 -3.46 1.93 18.72
CA VAL A 235 -3.17 2.94 17.69
C VAL A 235 -2.03 3.84 18.17
N ASP A 236 -0.99 3.98 17.35
CA ASP A 236 0.06 4.97 17.58
C ASP A 236 -0.46 6.37 17.21
N LEU A 237 -0.51 7.26 18.19
CA LEU A 237 -0.98 8.65 18.00
C LEU A 237 0.02 9.50 17.21
N ASP A 238 1.27 9.06 17.08
CA ASP A 238 2.30 9.71 16.28
C ASP A 238 2.43 9.12 14.87
N SER A 239 1.59 8.12 14.52
CA SER A 239 1.54 7.56 13.18
C SER A 239 1.21 8.63 12.13
N PRO A 240 1.87 8.62 10.95
CA PRO A 240 1.49 9.48 9.84
C PRO A 240 0.05 9.19 9.34
N GLU A 241 -0.50 8.02 9.64
CA GLU A 241 -1.86 7.62 9.26
C GLU A 241 -2.94 7.97 10.29
N ILE A 242 -2.58 8.66 11.38
CA ILE A 242 -3.50 8.94 12.49
C ILE A 242 -4.76 9.70 12.05
N GLU A 243 -4.66 10.56 11.03
CA GLU A 243 -5.81 11.31 10.50
C GLU A 243 -6.83 10.38 9.84
N ALA A 244 -6.37 9.34 9.13
CA ALA A 244 -7.24 8.34 8.53
C ALA A 244 -7.92 7.49 9.61
N THR A 245 -7.19 7.11 10.66
CA THR A 245 -7.74 6.39 11.81
C THR A 245 -8.77 7.23 12.57
N LEU A 246 -8.50 8.52 12.79
CA LEU A 246 -9.46 9.44 13.44
C LEU A 246 -10.73 9.62 12.61
N ALA A 247 -10.58 9.80 11.29
CA ALA A 247 -11.72 9.90 10.37
C ALA A 247 -12.56 8.62 10.41
N TRP A 248 -11.91 7.45 10.33
CA TRP A 248 -12.60 6.17 10.46
C TRP A 248 -13.32 6.05 11.80
N ALA A 249 -12.66 6.36 12.92
CA ALA A 249 -13.26 6.28 14.25
C ALA A 249 -14.47 7.22 14.39
N ARG A 250 -14.42 8.42 13.79
CA ARG A 250 -15.55 9.36 13.75
C ARG A 250 -16.73 8.81 13.00
N ASP A 251 -16.48 8.30 11.79
CA ASP A 251 -17.53 7.82 10.90
C ASP A 251 -18.21 6.56 11.46
N HIS A 252 -17.55 5.85 12.39
CA HIS A 252 -18.06 4.64 13.05
C HIS A 252 -18.46 4.86 14.52
N GLY A 253 -18.49 6.10 15.02
CA GLY A 253 -18.93 6.42 16.39
C GLY A 253 -17.99 5.92 17.50
N ARG A 254 -16.69 5.76 17.20
CA ARG A 254 -15.63 5.25 18.09
C ARG A 254 -14.58 6.31 18.49
N SER A 255 -14.77 7.57 18.12
CA SER A 255 -13.82 8.66 18.40
C SER A 255 -13.49 8.87 19.87
N GLU A 256 -14.45 8.67 20.77
CA GLU A 256 -14.29 8.94 22.22
C GLU A 256 -13.06 8.27 22.82
N ARG A 257 -12.74 7.04 22.39
CA ARG A 257 -11.62 6.27 22.93
C ARG A 257 -10.27 6.88 22.53
N LEU A 258 -10.12 7.27 21.26
CA LEU A 258 -8.93 7.98 20.80
C LEU A 258 -8.84 9.38 21.42
N HIS A 259 -9.96 10.09 21.52
CA HIS A 259 -10.03 11.40 22.16
C HIS A 259 -9.62 11.34 23.63
N ALA A 260 -10.00 10.29 24.37
CA ALA A 260 -9.59 10.10 25.75
C ALA A 260 -8.07 9.91 25.89
N ARG A 261 -7.45 9.11 25.01
CA ARG A 261 -5.99 8.93 24.99
C ARG A 261 -5.24 10.21 24.65
N VAL A 262 -5.78 10.98 23.71
CA VAL A 262 -5.25 12.31 23.37
C VAL A 262 -5.40 13.29 24.54
N ARG A 263 -6.54 13.28 25.24
CA ARG A 263 -6.78 14.10 26.44
C ARG A 263 -5.78 13.75 27.54
N GLU A 264 -5.52 12.47 27.78
CA GLU A 264 -4.51 12.02 28.74
C GLU A 264 -3.09 12.51 28.35
N GLN A 265 -2.74 12.45 27.07
CA GLN A 265 -1.48 13.02 26.57
C GLN A 265 -1.40 14.53 26.86
N LEU A 266 -2.49 15.26 26.64
CA LEU A 266 -2.59 16.69 26.90
C LEU A 266 -2.52 17.01 28.41
N GLU A 267 -3.18 16.25 29.27
CA GLU A 267 -3.11 16.40 30.72
C GLU A 267 -1.70 16.14 31.25
N ARG A 268 -1.04 15.07 30.77
CA ARG A 268 0.36 14.78 31.09
C ARG A 268 1.29 15.91 30.67
N ALA A 269 1.11 16.45 29.47
CA ALA A 269 1.88 17.60 29.01
C ALA A 269 1.62 18.84 29.88
N ALA A 270 0.36 19.12 30.23
CA ALA A 270 -0.01 20.27 31.07
C ALA A 270 0.59 20.23 32.48
N HIS A 271 0.85 19.03 33.02
CA HIS A 271 1.54 18.88 34.31
C HIS A 271 3.06 19.06 34.23
N GLN A 272 3.67 18.89 33.05
CA GLN A 272 5.13 18.89 32.89
C GLN A 272 5.64 20.22 32.34
N ASP A 273 5.05 20.67 31.23
CA ASP A 273 5.45 21.88 30.51
C ASP A 273 4.20 22.50 29.86
N ARG A 274 3.87 23.71 30.30
CA ARG A 274 2.73 24.45 29.77
C ARG A 274 2.88 24.73 28.28
N ALA A 275 4.08 25.02 27.78
CA ALA A 275 4.31 25.26 26.36
C ALA A 275 4.09 23.98 25.53
N GLU A 276 4.49 22.82 26.07
CA GLU A 276 4.25 21.53 25.44
C GLU A 276 2.75 21.19 25.39
N ALA A 277 2.02 21.45 26.47
CA ALA A 277 0.57 21.24 26.51
C ALA A 277 -0.16 22.06 25.43
N LEU A 278 0.26 23.30 25.22
CA LEU A 278 -0.30 24.15 24.17
C LEU A 278 0.01 23.63 22.77
N ALA A 279 1.23 23.13 22.56
CA ALA A 279 1.62 22.53 21.29
C ALA A 279 0.80 21.26 20.99
N VAL A 280 0.64 20.37 21.97
CA VAL A 280 -0.20 19.17 21.86
C VAL A 280 -1.65 19.54 21.58
N TRP A 281 -2.22 20.46 22.35
CA TRP A 281 -3.61 20.91 22.17
C TRP A 281 -3.85 21.44 20.75
N ARG A 282 -2.98 22.33 20.28
CA ARG A 282 -3.09 22.92 18.94
C ARG A 282 -2.95 21.85 17.85
N ARG A 283 -1.96 20.96 17.97
CA ARG A 283 -1.71 19.86 17.03
C ARG A 283 -2.97 19.02 16.80
N TRP A 284 -3.75 18.76 17.86
CA TRP A 284 -4.96 17.97 17.80
C TRP A 284 -6.21 18.77 17.39
N GLN A 285 -6.31 20.04 17.79
CA GLN A 285 -7.35 20.95 17.29
C GLN A 285 -7.28 21.13 15.77
N GLU A 286 -6.08 21.29 15.21
CA GLU A 286 -5.88 21.38 13.75
C GLU A 286 -6.27 20.09 13.01
N ARG A 287 -6.26 18.94 13.71
CA ARG A 287 -6.76 17.65 13.21
C ARG A 287 -8.25 17.44 13.46
N GLY A 288 -8.98 18.45 13.94
CA GLY A 288 -10.41 18.40 14.19
C GLY A 288 -10.80 17.62 15.45
N VAL A 289 -9.88 17.38 16.38
CA VAL A 289 -10.17 16.75 17.67
C VAL A 289 -10.61 17.83 18.67
N PRO A 290 -11.88 17.85 19.12
CA PRO A 290 -12.39 18.90 19.99
C PRO A 290 -11.91 18.66 21.43
N LEU A 291 -10.78 19.26 21.78
CA LEU A 291 -10.20 19.19 23.13
C LEU A 291 -10.34 20.53 23.85
N GLU A 292 -10.77 20.47 25.10
CA GLU A 292 -10.61 21.59 26.02
C GLU A 292 -9.19 21.64 26.56
N LEU A 293 -8.64 22.84 26.66
CA LEU A 293 -7.33 23.03 27.27
C LEU A 293 -7.43 22.82 28.81
N PRO A 294 -6.55 22.02 29.44
CA PRO A 294 -6.55 21.80 30.88
C PRO A 294 -6.35 23.09 31.68
N ALA A 295 -6.92 23.17 32.88
CA ALA A 295 -6.82 24.35 33.75
C ALA A 295 -5.37 24.76 34.04
N ALA A 296 -4.47 23.78 34.21
CA ALA A 296 -3.04 24.02 34.42
C ALA A 296 -2.37 24.77 33.25
N ALA A 297 -2.87 24.59 32.02
CA ALA A 297 -2.36 25.26 30.83
C ALA A 297 -3.08 26.60 30.53
N LYS A 298 -4.29 26.80 31.07
CA LYS A 298 -5.12 28.02 30.94
C LYS A 298 -4.70 29.19 31.84
N ALA A 299 -3.59 29.10 32.59
CA ALA A 299 -3.17 30.16 33.50
C ALA A 299 -3.06 31.51 32.76
N PRO A 300 -3.63 32.62 33.25
CA PRO A 300 -3.62 33.92 32.56
C PRO A 300 -2.30 34.67 32.79
N THR A 301 -1.17 33.99 32.58
CA THR A 301 0.18 34.55 32.70
C THR A 301 1.02 34.11 31.50
N LEU A 302 2.08 34.86 31.20
CA LEU A 302 3.11 34.43 30.25
C LEU A 302 4.24 33.65 30.92
N ASP A 303 4.22 33.54 32.26
CA ASP A 303 5.24 32.83 33.02
C ASP A 303 5.31 31.34 32.63
N GLY A 304 6.54 30.86 32.47
CA GLY A 304 6.83 29.48 32.09
C GLY A 304 6.56 29.15 30.62
N LEU A 305 6.08 30.10 29.80
CA LEU A 305 5.89 29.89 28.37
C LEU A 305 7.20 30.13 27.60
N ASP A 306 7.51 29.23 26.67
CA ASP A 306 8.56 29.48 25.69
C ASP A 306 8.01 30.34 24.55
N LEU A 307 8.22 31.65 24.64
CA LEU A 307 7.78 32.63 23.64
C LEU A 307 8.39 32.39 22.26
N THR A 308 9.46 31.59 22.15
CA THR A 308 10.12 31.30 20.87
C THR A 308 9.35 30.31 19.99
N ARG A 309 8.35 29.62 20.55
CA ARG A 309 7.50 28.65 19.86
C ARG A 309 6.29 29.33 19.20
N PRO A 310 5.96 29.00 17.93
CA PRO A 310 4.77 29.56 17.28
C PRO A 310 3.45 29.15 17.95
N GLU A 311 3.40 27.96 18.55
CA GLU A 311 2.23 27.46 19.28
C GLU A 311 1.91 28.35 20.48
N THR A 312 2.95 28.80 21.20
CA THR A 312 2.82 29.77 22.29
C THR A 312 2.22 31.08 21.80
N ALA A 313 2.72 31.64 20.69
CA ALA A 313 2.26 32.93 20.18
C ALA A 313 0.78 32.89 19.74
N SER A 314 0.35 31.84 19.04
CA SER A 314 -1.07 31.71 18.68
C SER A 314 -1.97 31.47 19.89
N PHE A 315 -1.48 30.81 20.94
CA PHE A 315 -2.22 30.70 22.18
C PHE A 315 -2.38 32.06 22.90
N ILE A 316 -1.32 32.88 22.93
CA ILE A 316 -1.40 34.25 23.47
C ILE A 316 -2.43 35.06 22.69
N ALA A 317 -2.46 34.94 21.36
CA ALA A 317 -3.46 35.60 20.52
C ALA A 317 -4.90 35.15 20.84
N LEU A 318 -5.10 33.85 21.10
CA LEU A 318 -6.39 33.30 21.50
C LEU A 318 -6.83 33.85 22.87
N LEU A 319 -5.96 33.84 23.87
CA LEU A 319 -6.27 34.41 25.19
C LEU A 319 -6.54 35.92 25.13
N ALA A 320 -5.77 36.66 24.32
CA ALA A 320 -5.99 38.08 24.09
C ALA A 320 -7.36 38.34 23.43
N ALA A 321 -7.77 37.51 22.46
CA ALA A 321 -9.09 37.58 21.83
C ALA A 321 -10.23 37.25 22.82
N GLU A 322 -9.98 36.41 23.81
CA GLU A 322 -10.89 36.14 24.94
C GLU A 322 -10.90 37.24 26.02
N GLY A 323 -10.12 38.32 25.83
CA GLY A 323 -10.07 39.48 26.72
C GLY A 323 -9.13 39.32 27.91
N VAL A 324 -8.23 38.34 27.90
CA VAL A 324 -7.19 38.19 28.94
C VAL A 324 -6.10 39.24 28.71
N ASP A 325 -5.85 40.06 29.72
CA ASP A 325 -4.78 41.05 29.71
C ASP A 325 -3.42 40.37 29.89
N LEU A 326 -2.79 40.03 28.76
CA LEU A 326 -1.43 39.52 28.69
C LEU A 326 -0.54 40.67 28.22
N ALA A 327 0.66 40.82 28.81
CA ALA A 327 1.64 41.83 28.44
C ALA A 327 2.77 41.24 27.57
N PRO A 328 2.51 40.80 26.31
CA PRO A 328 3.52 40.15 25.47
C PRO A 328 4.68 41.08 25.12
N GLN A 329 4.44 42.40 25.04
CA GLN A 329 5.48 43.39 24.78
C GLN A 329 6.53 43.40 25.91
N GLU A 330 6.11 43.44 27.17
CA GLU A 330 7.02 43.46 28.33
C GLU A 330 7.82 42.16 28.42
N ALA A 331 7.17 41.02 28.18
CA ALA A 331 7.82 39.72 28.19
C ALA A 331 8.86 39.58 27.06
N LEU A 332 8.55 40.12 25.88
CA LEU A 332 9.47 40.17 24.75
C LEU A 332 10.67 41.09 25.03
N GLU A 333 10.45 42.28 25.60
CA GLU A 333 11.52 43.21 25.97
C GLU A 333 12.46 42.61 27.02
N LYS A 334 11.91 41.92 28.03
CA LYS A 334 12.69 41.16 29.01
C LYS A 334 13.54 40.09 28.34
N LEU A 335 12.94 39.26 27.48
CA LEU A 335 13.66 38.22 26.74
C LEU A 335 14.76 38.82 25.84
N ALA A 336 14.51 39.99 25.24
CA ALA A 336 15.51 40.69 24.42
C ALA A 336 16.70 41.20 25.24
N GLY A 337 16.48 41.59 26.50
CA GLY A 337 17.54 41.93 27.45
C GLY A 337 18.36 40.73 27.91
N GLU A 338 17.76 39.53 27.95
CA GLU A 338 18.42 38.29 28.41
C GLU A 338 19.12 37.52 27.28
N ASN A 339 18.48 37.37 26.13
CA ASN A 339 18.98 36.59 25.00
C ASN A 339 18.43 37.08 23.65
N ARG A 340 19.28 37.76 22.90
CA ARG A 340 18.95 38.31 21.57
C ARG A 340 18.37 37.26 20.61
N GLN A 341 19.02 36.11 20.44
CA GLN A 341 18.59 35.10 19.45
C GLN A 341 17.21 34.51 19.79
N ARG A 342 16.92 34.29 21.08
CA ARG A 342 15.60 33.86 21.52
C ARG A 342 14.55 34.95 21.29
N ALA A 343 14.89 36.21 21.55
CA ALA A 343 13.98 37.33 21.30
C ALA A 343 13.66 37.53 19.81
N GLU A 344 14.62 37.28 18.89
CA GLU A 344 14.36 37.33 17.45
C GLU A 344 13.31 36.27 17.04
N LYS A 345 13.42 35.04 17.57
CA LYS A 345 12.42 33.97 17.36
C LYS A 345 11.07 34.30 17.99
N ALA A 346 11.07 34.85 19.19
CA ALA A 346 9.84 35.21 19.89
C ALA A 346 9.10 36.36 19.19
N TYR A 347 9.82 37.42 18.79
CA TYR A 347 9.25 38.51 18.02
C TYR A 347 8.61 38.01 16.72
N GLU A 348 9.30 37.15 15.96
CA GLU A 348 8.76 36.54 14.74
C GLU A 348 7.47 35.76 15.02
N ALA A 349 7.46 34.91 16.04
CA ALA A 349 6.29 34.13 16.41
C ALA A 349 5.08 35.02 16.80
N LEU A 350 5.32 36.06 17.61
CA LEU A 350 4.28 36.99 18.08
C LEU A 350 3.71 37.83 16.93
N VAL A 351 4.57 38.36 16.05
CA VAL A 351 4.16 39.10 14.86
C VAL A 351 3.37 38.21 13.89
N CYS A 352 3.82 36.97 13.68
CA CYS A 352 3.09 36.00 12.86
C CYS A 352 1.68 35.71 13.38
N ALA A 353 1.52 35.65 14.71
CA ALA A 353 0.26 35.47 15.40
C ALA A 353 -0.62 36.73 15.45
N ASP A 354 -0.21 37.83 14.81
CA ASP A 354 -0.92 39.12 14.78
C ASP A 354 -1.10 39.77 16.17
N LEU A 355 -0.10 39.58 17.05
CA LEU A 355 -0.08 40.23 18.36
C LEU A 355 0.47 41.66 18.24
N PRO A 356 -0.06 42.63 19.01
CA PRO A 356 0.33 44.03 18.94
C PRO A 356 1.67 44.28 19.65
N VAL A 357 2.75 43.71 19.12
CA VAL A 357 4.12 43.87 19.66
C VAL A 357 4.97 44.75 18.75
N GLY A 358 5.74 45.64 19.38
CA GLY A 358 6.75 46.46 18.73
C GLY A 358 8.11 45.76 18.70
N LEU A 359 8.98 46.18 17.78
CA LEU A 359 10.36 45.70 17.74
C LEU A 359 11.11 46.17 19.01
N PRO A 360 11.67 45.28 19.84
CA PRO A 360 12.45 45.67 21.00
C PRO A 360 13.72 46.44 20.59
N LYS A 361 14.10 47.47 21.36
CA LYS A 361 15.31 48.27 21.12
C LYS A 361 16.58 47.43 20.98
N ALA A 362 16.70 46.35 21.73
CA ALA A 362 17.85 45.43 21.66
C ALA A 362 17.97 44.69 20.30
N LEU A 363 16.88 44.65 19.52
CA LEU A 363 16.83 44.07 18.17
C LEU A 363 16.94 45.14 17.06
N GLU A 364 16.89 46.43 17.40
CA GLU A 364 17.09 47.52 16.44
C GLU A 364 18.50 47.47 15.84
N GLY A 365 18.63 47.89 14.58
CA GLY A 365 19.91 47.90 13.87
C GLY A 365 20.47 46.52 13.50
N ASN A 366 19.63 45.46 13.50
CA ASN A 366 20.06 44.16 13.01
C ASN A 366 20.38 44.21 11.50
N PRO A 367 21.63 43.97 11.07
CA PRO A 367 22.04 44.12 9.67
C PRO A 367 21.41 43.09 8.72
N ILE A 368 20.76 42.06 9.25
CA ILE A 368 20.10 40.98 8.49
C ILE A 368 18.66 41.36 8.10
N VAL A 369 18.05 42.35 8.77
CA VAL A 369 16.66 42.77 8.50
C VAL A 369 16.65 43.76 7.33
N LYS A 370 16.23 43.30 6.14
CA LYS A 370 16.17 44.07 4.89
C LYS A 370 14.81 43.89 4.23
N GLU A 371 14.47 44.77 3.30
CA GLU A 371 13.35 44.53 2.36
C GLU A 371 13.58 43.18 1.65
N GLY A 372 12.56 42.30 1.66
CA GLY A 372 12.65 40.93 1.14
C GLY A 372 12.98 39.84 2.18
N THR A 373 13.39 40.19 3.41
CA THR A 373 13.54 39.21 4.51
C THR A 373 12.35 39.17 5.46
N ARG A 374 11.18 39.60 4.97
CA ARG A 374 9.90 39.62 5.68
C ARG A 374 8.85 38.84 4.91
N CYS A 375 7.99 38.15 5.63
CA CYS A 375 6.84 37.48 5.06
C CYS A 375 5.86 38.53 4.51
N PRO A 376 5.36 38.40 3.27
CA PRO A 376 4.42 39.36 2.70
C PRO A 376 3.05 39.34 3.39
N HIS A 377 2.75 38.29 4.16
CA HIS A 377 1.43 38.10 4.80
C HIS A 377 1.39 38.61 6.25
N CYS A 378 2.44 38.39 7.03
CA CYS A 378 2.47 38.75 8.46
C CYS A 378 3.62 39.68 8.84
N LEU A 379 4.50 40.05 7.90
CA LEU A 379 5.70 40.88 8.12
C LEU A 379 6.77 40.29 9.06
N ALA A 380 6.58 39.05 9.53
CA ALA A 380 7.55 38.32 10.35
C ALA A 380 8.83 38.02 9.56
N TRP A 381 9.97 37.88 10.24
CA TRP A 381 11.28 37.76 9.58
C TRP A 381 11.55 36.35 9.05
N THR A 382 11.73 36.22 7.73
CA THR A 382 11.79 34.92 7.06
C THR A 382 13.16 34.26 7.12
N TRP A 383 14.22 34.99 7.46
CA TRP A 383 15.54 34.42 7.71
C TRP A 383 15.60 33.64 9.03
N VAL A 384 14.75 33.98 10.00
CA VAL A 384 14.62 33.26 11.28
C VAL A 384 13.92 31.92 11.06
N ARG A 385 13.00 31.86 10.08
CA ARG A 385 12.28 30.65 9.66
C ARG A 385 12.16 30.58 8.14
N PRO A 386 13.16 29.99 7.46
CA PRO A 386 13.12 29.84 6.01
C PRO A 386 11.87 29.11 5.53
N GLY A 387 11.23 29.62 4.48
CA GLY A 387 9.99 29.05 3.93
C GLY A 387 8.77 29.24 4.82
N HIS A 388 8.77 30.24 5.71
CA HIS A 388 7.58 30.64 6.46
C HIS A 388 6.50 31.22 5.54
N GLU A 389 6.89 31.90 4.45
CA GLU A 389 5.96 32.58 3.55
C GLU A 389 4.90 31.64 2.96
N ALA A 390 5.30 30.40 2.63
CA ALA A 390 4.41 29.38 2.08
C ALA A 390 3.55 28.65 3.12
N ARG A 391 3.85 28.82 4.42
CA ARG A 391 3.18 28.14 5.55
C ARG A 391 2.53 29.15 6.51
N CYS A 392 2.44 30.41 6.10
CA CYS A 392 1.99 31.47 6.97
C CYS A 392 0.49 31.30 7.29
N PRO A 393 0.07 31.26 8.56
CA PRO A 393 -1.35 31.14 8.92
C PRO A 393 -2.21 32.28 8.33
N GLN A 394 -1.62 33.48 8.17
CA GLN A 394 -2.31 34.63 7.59
C GLN A 394 -2.54 34.49 6.08
N GLN A 395 -1.75 33.67 5.38
CA GLN A 395 -1.97 33.38 3.96
C GLN A 395 -3.28 32.59 3.77
N ALA A 396 -3.53 31.57 4.60
CA ALA A 396 -4.77 30.79 4.55
C ALA A 396 -5.99 31.64 4.90
N ARG A 397 -5.89 32.55 5.87
CA ARG A 397 -6.94 33.53 6.20
C ARG A 397 -7.25 34.47 5.04
N ALA A 398 -6.22 35.07 4.44
CA ALA A 398 -6.39 35.94 3.27
C ALA A 398 -7.01 35.20 2.07
N GLN A 399 -6.73 33.91 1.89
CA GLN A 399 -7.34 33.06 0.86
C GLN A 399 -8.80 32.72 1.15
N LEU A 400 -9.19 32.60 2.43
CA LEU A 400 -10.59 32.40 2.83
C LEU A 400 -11.40 33.69 2.66
N ASP A 401 -10.82 34.85 3.01
CA ASP A 401 -11.46 36.17 2.88
C ASP A 401 -11.54 36.66 1.42
N SER A 402 -10.79 36.05 0.49
CA SER A 402 -10.82 36.37 -0.94
C SER A 402 -11.74 35.45 -1.78
N THR A 403 -12.73 34.81 -1.15
CA THR A 403 -13.78 34.12 -1.91
C THR A 403 -14.56 35.12 -2.80
N PRO A 404 -14.94 34.75 -4.04
CA PRO A 404 -15.14 35.70 -5.13
C PRO A 404 -16.50 36.41 -5.06
N GLY A 405 -16.58 37.49 -4.28
CA GLY A 405 -17.68 38.46 -4.33
C GLY A 405 -17.37 39.68 -5.21
N ASP A 406 -16.11 40.10 -5.27
CA ASP A 406 -15.75 41.42 -5.81
C ASP A 406 -15.10 41.39 -7.21
N ALA A 407 -14.69 40.22 -7.70
CA ALA A 407 -14.08 40.07 -9.04
C ALA A 407 -15.07 40.28 -10.20
N ALA A 408 -16.39 40.30 -9.94
CA ALA A 408 -17.42 40.52 -10.96
C ALA A 408 -17.62 42.01 -11.31
N THR A 409 -17.16 42.94 -10.46
CA THR A 409 -17.40 44.38 -10.63
C THR A 409 -16.28 45.12 -11.36
N GLU A 410 -15.05 44.62 -11.31
CA GLU A 410 -13.91 45.24 -12.03
C GLU A 410 -13.73 44.73 -13.47
N ALA A 411 -14.22 43.52 -13.79
CA ALA A 411 -14.19 42.99 -15.16
C ALA A 411 -15.14 43.74 -16.12
N ALA A 412 -16.21 44.37 -15.60
CA ALA A 412 -17.17 45.13 -16.40
C ALA A 412 -16.69 46.55 -16.77
N ALA A 413 -15.62 47.06 -16.13
CA ALA A 413 -15.10 48.40 -16.38
C ALA A 413 -13.98 48.45 -17.44
N ASN A 414 -13.33 47.32 -17.73
CA ASN A 414 -12.18 47.25 -18.64
C ASN A 414 -12.53 46.81 -20.08
N ASP A 415 -13.79 46.47 -20.37
CA ASP A 415 -14.22 45.98 -21.69
C ASP A 415 -14.67 47.09 -22.66
N ALA A 416 -14.48 48.37 -22.31
CA ALA A 416 -14.91 49.52 -23.10
C ALA A 416 -13.77 50.25 -23.86
N THR A 417 -12.53 49.77 -23.82
CA THR A 417 -11.43 50.41 -24.57
C THR A 417 -10.42 49.43 -25.15
N ALA A 418 -10.47 49.34 -26.48
CA ALA A 418 -9.38 49.05 -27.41
C ALA A 418 -9.55 47.77 -28.24
N ALA A 419 -9.86 48.02 -29.51
CA ALA A 419 -9.93 47.11 -30.64
C ALA A 419 -8.50 46.67 -31.12
N PRO A 420 -8.42 45.73 -32.07
CA PRO A 420 -7.39 44.68 -32.12
C PRO A 420 -6.22 44.98 -33.07
N SER A 421 -5.12 44.24 -32.95
CA SER A 421 -4.18 44.02 -34.05
C SER A 421 -3.50 42.64 -33.99
N GLU A 422 -3.76 41.88 -35.07
CA GLU A 422 -2.83 41.06 -35.87
C GLU A 422 -2.17 39.84 -35.21
N VAL A 423 -2.65 38.61 -35.49
CA VAL A 423 -2.29 37.71 -36.62
C VAL A 423 -0.86 37.16 -36.48
N SER A 424 -0.68 35.99 -35.84
CA SER A 424 -0.57 34.62 -36.43
C SER A 424 0.90 34.13 -36.57
N PRO A 425 1.19 32.85 -36.90
CA PRO A 425 1.43 31.78 -35.93
C PRO A 425 2.66 30.91 -36.37
N THR A 426 2.64 29.60 -36.06
CA THR A 426 3.49 28.48 -36.54
C THR A 426 4.80 28.24 -35.80
N ALA A 427 5.26 27.00 -35.57
CA ALA A 427 4.66 25.67 -35.62
C ALA A 427 5.64 24.68 -34.95
N ALA A 428 5.12 23.52 -34.57
CA ALA A 428 5.85 22.39 -34.00
C ALA A 428 6.63 21.57 -35.05
N GLY A 429 7.51 20.69 -34.52
CA GLY A 429 8.08 19.52 -35.20
C GLY A 429 9.62 19.55 -35.22
N ASP A 430 10.35 18.44 -35.10
CA ASP A 430 10.07 17.04 -34.80
C ASP A 430 11.45 16.35 -34.67
N SER A 431 11.48 15.21 -33.96
CA SER A 431 12.36 14.05 -34.23
C SER A 431 13.89 14.06 -34.02
N ALA A 432 14.28 13.19 -33.08
CA ALA A 432 15.11 11.98 -33.26
C ALA A 432 16.65 12.00 -33.22
N ASP A 433 17.12 10.86 -32.69
CA ASP A 433 18.38 10.13 -32.83
C ASP A 433 19.38 10.11 -31.67
N GLY A 434 19.69 8.87 -31.28
CA GLY A 434 20.65 8.51 -30.26
C GLY A 434 22.04 8.22 -30.82
N HIS A 435 22.98 7.95 -29.90
CA HIS A 435 23.87 6.78 -29.83
C HIS A 435 25.23 7.14 -29.18
N LEU A 436 25.76 6.19 -28.41
CA LEU A 436 27.15 5.95 -28.00
C LEU A 436 27.75 6.68 -26.78
N GLY A 437 27.97 5.90 -25.71
CA GLY A 437 29.31 5.41 -25.39
C GLY A 437 30.05 6.03 -24.19
N GLY A 438 30.55 5.15 -23.30
CA GLY A 438 31.81 5.37 -22.58
C GLY A 438 31.80 5.17 -21.07
N ASP A 439 32.20 3.98 -20.61
CA ASP A 439 32.97 3.81 -19.37
C ASP A 439 34.32 4.55 -19.50
N PRO A 440 34.94 4.98 -18.38
CA PRO A 440 36.05 4.17 -17.87
C PRO A 440 36.17 4.07 -16.34
N THR A 441 36.73 2.92 -15.97
CA THR A 441 37.38 2.51 -14.73
C THR A 441 38.47 3.47 -14.22
N ALA A 442 38.64 3.54 -12.89
CA ALA A 442 39.92 3.84 -12.25
C ALA A 442 40.07 3.10 -10.90
N ASP A 443 41.10 2.27 -10.82
CA ASP A 443 41.67 1.59 -9.65
C ASP A 443 42.54 2.54 -8.79
N ALA A 444 42.55 2.29 -7.47
CA ALA A 444 43.70 2.36 -6.53
C ALA A 444 43.15 2.15 -5.09
N ALA A 445 43.31 1.00 -4.42
CA ALA A 445 44.50 0.40 -3.79
C ALA A 445 44.70 0.77 -2.29
N ASP A 446 45.04 -0.27 -1.51
CA ASP A 446 45.57 -0.33 -0.14
C ASP A 446 44.62 -0.06 1.04
N ALA A 447 44.68 -0.73 2.19
CA ALA A 447 45.37 -1.94 2.68
C ALA A 447 44.79 -2.19 4.09
N ASP A 448 44.49 -3.44 4.46
CA ASP A 448 45.07 -4.05 5.66
C ASP A 448 44.52 -5.47 5.89
N GLY A 449 45.45 -6.40 5.91
CA GLY A 449 45.24 -7.77 6.35
C GLY A 449 46.45 -8.17 7.18
N THR A 450 46.20 -8.58 8.42
CA THR A 450 47.15 -9.35 9.22
C THR A 450 46.42 -10.57 9.79
N GLY A 451 46.77 -11.75 9.27
CA GLY A 451 46.45 -13.05 9.86
C GLY A 451 47.51 -13.45 10.89
N SER A 452 47.13 -14.21 11.94
CA SER A 452 47.41 -15.66 12.11
C SER A 452 48.40 -15.90 13.27
N PRO A 453 48.57 -17.12 13.83
CA PRO A 453 47.64 -18.25 14.03
C PRO A 453 47.82 -19.00 15.39
N ASP A 454 46.95 -20.00 15.61
CA ASP A 454 47.17 -21.35 16.18
C ASP A 454 47.51 -21.66 17.67
N VAL A 455 47.04 -22.86 18.06
CA VAL A 455 47.40 -23.75 19.18
C VAL A 455 46.70 -23.52 20.56
N ASP A 456 45.72 -24.36 20.91
CA ASP A 456 45.99 -25.63 21.65
C ASP A 456 44.73 -26.49 21.85
N GLN A 457 44.85 -27.78 21.53
CA GLN A 457 43.93 -28.85 21.90
C GLN A 457 44.46 -29.54 23.15
N GLN A 458 43.65 -29.66 24.21
CA GLN A 458 43.79 -30.75 25.18
C GLN A 458 42.49 -31.00 25.96
N ALA A 459 42.05 -32.25 25.92
CA ALA A 459 41.07 -32.88 26.82
C ALA A 459 41.78 -34.08 27.49
N PRO A 460 41.18 -34.90 28.37
CA PRO A 460 40.09 -34.70 29.36
C PRO A 460 40.48 -35.21 30.78
N ALA A 461 39.63 -35.05 31.80
CA ALA A 461 39.50 -36.03 32.90
C ALA A 461 38.19 -35.90 33.67
N ALA A 462 37.40 -36.98 33.66
CA ALA A 462 36.24 -37.20 34.49
C ALA A 462 36.64 -37.49 35.95
N THR A 463 35.85 -37.01 36.92
CA THR A 463 35.80 -37.56 38.27
C THR A 463 34.35 -37.78 38.67
N ARG A 464 34.00 -39.04 38.98
CA ARG A 464 32.74 -39.47 39.59
C ARG A 464 32.78 -39.25 41.11
N GLN A 465 31.69 -38.76 41.67
CA GLN A 465 31.13 -39.07 43.00
C GLN A 465 29.62 -38.78 42.88
N ALA A 466 28.65 -39.53 43.42
CA ALA A 466 28.58 -40.82 44.11
C ALA A 466 27.18 -41.40 43.80
#